data_AF-A0A368LFZ9-F1
#
_entry.id   AF-A0A368LFZ9-F1
#
_cell.length_a   1.000
_cell.length_b   1.000
_cell.length_c   1.000
_cell.angle_alpha   90.00
_cell.angle_beta   90.00
_cell.angle_gamma   90.00
#
_symmetry.space_group_name_H-M   'P 1'
#
loop_
_entity.id
_entity.type
_entity.pdbx_description
1 polymer ?
#
loop_
_entity_poly.entity_id
_entity_poly.type
_entity_poly.pdbx_seq_one_letter_code
_entity_poly.pdbx_strand_id
1 'polypeptide(L)' 'MTSEKTFTISDFIALKNSELSNAQYYNERLDRFIEALEGVSHWDNGEYDLSELEKAWNDTASKMPYDDHGMQSV' A
#
# COMPACT_ATOMS: atom_id res chain seq x y z
N MET A 1 -4.37 -15.87 -19.73
CA MET A 1 -3.24 -15.60 -18.82
C MET A 1 -3.48 -14.22 -18.24
N THR A 2 -4.04 -14.15 -17.05
CA THR A 2 -3.91 -12.94 -16.25
C THR A 2 -2.43 -12.85 -15.91
N SER A 3 -1.70 -11.91 -16.52
CA SER A 3 -0.34 -11.65 -16.08
C SER A 3 -0.41 -11.35 -14.59
N GLU A 4 0.24 -12.17 -13.77
CA GLU A 4 0.45 -11.87 -12.36
C GLU A 4 1.19 -10.54 -12.32
N LYS A 5 0.50 -9.52 -11.81
CA LYS A 5 1.06 -8.17 -11.76
C LYS A 5 1.82 -8.09 -10.46
N THR A 6 3.13 -7.92 -10.55
CA THR A 6 4.02 -7.79 -9.40
C THR A 6 4.42 -6.34 -9.20
N PHE A 7 4.72 -5.96 -7.95
CA PHE A 7 5.16 -4.62 -7.60
C PHE A 7 6.14 -4.64 -6.44
N THR A 8 7.09 -3.72 -6.42
CA THR A 8 7.79 -3.40 -5.18
C THR A 8 6.87 -2.64 -4.22
N ILE A 9 7.18 -2.67 -2.92
CA ILE A 9 6.48 -1.86 -1.90
C ILE A 9 6.43 -0.38 -2.31
N SER A 10 7.56 0.16 -2.80
CA SER A 10 7.66 1.56 -3.22
C SER A 10 6.76 1.89 -4.41
N ASP A 11 6.71 1.03 -5.43
CA ASP A 11 5.85 1.24 -6.60
C ASP A 11 4.37 1.18 -6.22
N PHE A 12 4.01 0.27 -5.32
CA PHE A 12 2.64 0.15 -4.82
C PHE A 12 2.22 1.37 -4.00
N ILE A 13 3.09 1.89 -3.13
CA ILE A 13 2.83 3.12 -2.36
C ILE A 13 2.70 4.32 -3.32
N ALA A 14 3.54 4.42 -4.34
CA ALA A 14 3.43 5.47 -5.36
C ALA A 14 2.10 5.38 -6.12
N LEU A 15 1.66 4.17 -6.47
CA LEU A 15 0.36 3.92 -7.07
C LEU A 15 -0.76 4.41 -6.13
N LYS A 16 -0.73 4.05 -4.85
CA LYS A 16 -1.75 4.46 -3.87
C LYS A 16 -1.78 5.97 -3.61
N ASN A 17 -0.61 6.61 -3.54
CA ASN A 17 -0.55 8.07 -3.44
C ASN A 17 -1.06 8.76 -4.71
N SER A 18 -0.91 8.15 -5.90
CA SER A 18 -1.45 8.72 -7.13
C SER A 18 -2.98 8.74 -7.19
N GLU A 19 -3.65 7.88 -6.40
CA GLU A 19 -5.10 7.89 -6.22
C GLU A 19 -5.56 9.05 -5.32
N LEU A 20 -4.67 9.61 -4.50
CA LEU A 20 -4.93 10.77 -3.65
C LEU A 20 -4.62 12.07 -4.40
N SER A 21 -5.64 12.90 -4.64
CA SER A 21 -5.46 14.20 -5.29
C SER A 21 -4.68 15.18 -4.38
N ASN A 22 -3.38 15.36 -4.63
CA ASN A 22 -2.47 16.23 -3.86
C ASN A 22 -2.34 15.90 -2.36
N ALA A 23 -2.62 14.66 -1.97
CA ALA A 23 -2.39 14.17 -0.61
C ALA A 23 -1.48 12.93 -0.64
N GLN A 24 -0.96 12.57 0.51
CA GLN A 24 -0.16 11.36 0.70
C GLN A 24 -0.64 10.63 1.95
N TYR A 25 -0.48 9.30 1.95
CA TYR A 25 -0.70 8.51 3.15
C TYR A 25 0.32 8.88 4.23
N TYR A 26 -0.13 8.90 5.48
CA TYR A 26 0.76 9.15 6.62
C TYR A 26 1.74 7.99 6.80
N ASN A 27 2.93 8.29 7.36
CA ASN A 27 3.93 7.26 7.63
C ASN A 27 3.38 6.13 8.51
N GLU A 28 2.56 6.43 9.53
CA GLU A 28 1.92 5.41 10.37
C GLU A 28 1.05 4.42 9.58
N ARG A 29 0.41 4.89 8.50
CA ARG A 29 -0.35 4.03 7.59
C ARG A 29 0.56 3.13 6.77
N LEU A 30 1.68 3.68 6.30
CA LEU A 30 2.69 2.95 5.53
C LEU A 30 3.42 1.91 6.39
N ASP A 31 3.74 2.26 7.63
CA ASP A 31 4.41 1.38 8.59
C ASP A 31 3.56 0.15 8.89
N ARG A 32 2.26 0.34 9.21
CA ARG A 32 1.32 -0.79 9.41
C ARG A 32 1.23 -1.69 8.18
N PHE A 33 1.24 -1.10 6.98
CA PHE A 33 1.23 -1.87 5.74
C PHE A 33 2.51 -2.69 5.55
N ILE A 34 3.68 -2.11 5.79
CA ILE A 34 4.97 -2.79 5.68
C ILE A 34 5.08 -3.92 6.72
N GLU A 35 4.64 -3.68 7.96
CA GLU A 35 4.58 -4.71 9.00
C GLU A 35 3.68 -5.89 8.61
N ALA A 36 2.55 -5.64 7.94
CA ALA A 36 1.66 -6.71 7.48
C ALA A 36 2.23 -7.54 6.32
N LEU A 37 3.30 -7.06 5.67
CA LEU A 37 4.04 -7.82 4.66
C LEU A 37 5.16 -8.67 5.29
N GLU A 38 5.44 -8.54 6.59
CA GLU A 38 6.42 -9.39 7.25
C GLU A 38 5.97 -10.86 7.20
N GLY A 39 6.78 -11.70 6.54
CA GLY A 39 6.48 -13.12 6.34
C GLY A 39 5.65 -13.43 5.09
N VAL A 40 5.26 -12.42 4.30
CA VAL A 40 4.69 -12.62 2.96
C VAL A 40 5.82 -12.94 1.98
N SER A 41 5.63 -14.01 1.19
CA SER A 41 6.59 -14.40 0.15
C SER A 41 6.72 -13.32 -0.92
N HIS A 42 7.95 -13.03 -1.32
CA HIS A 42 8.28 -12.07 -2.35
C HIS A 42 9.39 -12.63 -3.25
N TRP A 43 9.54 -12.06 -4.44
CA TRP A 43 10.62 -12.42 -5.37
C TRP A 43 11.97 -11.83 -4.92
N ASP A 44 13.07 -12.36 -5.46
CA ASP A 44 14.45 -11.91 -5.14
C ASP A 44 14.69 -10.43 -5.49
N ASN A 45 13.91 -9.87 -6.41
CA ASN A 45 13.94 -8.46 -6.78
C ASN A 45 13.14 -7.56 -5.81
N GLY A 46 12.54 -8.12 -4.74
CA GLY A 46 11.72 -7.40 -3.76
C GLY A 46 10.30 -7.08 -4.24
N GLU A 47 9.86 -7.68 -5.35
CA GLU A 47 8.47 -7.57 -5.79
C GLU A 47 7.57 -8.53 -5.01
N TYR A 48 6.31 -8.14 -4.84
CA TYR A 48 5.24 -8.92 -4.22
C TYR A 48 4.11 -9.10 -5.22
N ASP A 49 3.27 -10.11 -4.98
CA ASP A 49 2.04 -10.29 -5.73
C ASP A 49 1.11 -9.12 -5.44
N LEU A 50 0.49 -8.55 -6.49
CA LEU A 50 -0.47 -7.47 -6.31
C LEU A 50 -1.59 -7.87 -5.35
N SER A 51 -2.07 -9.11 -5.38
CA SER A 51 -3.12 -9.57 -4.46
C SER A 51 -2.68 -9.56 -3.01
N GLU A 52 -1.42 -9.92 -2.72
CA GLU A 52 -0.89 -9.89 -1.35
C GLU A 52 -0.70 -8.44 -0.88
N LEU A 53 -0.22 -7.56 -1.76
CA LEU A 53 -0.11 -6.12 -1.48
C LEU A 53 -1.49 -5.50 -1.20
N GLU A 54 -2.49 -5.78 -2.04
CA GLU A 54 -3.86 -5.28 -1.87
C GLU A 54 -4.50 -5.83 -0.59
N LYS A 55 -4.26 -7.11 -0.27
CA LYS A 55 -4.74 -7.71 0.96
C LYS A 55 -4.11 -7.05 2.19
N ALA A 56 -2.79 -6.97 2.25
CA ALA A 56 -2.07 -6.34 3.36
C ALA A 56 -2.47 -4.87 3.52
N TRP A 57 -2.64 -4.15 2.39
CA TRP A 57 -3.15 -2.80 2.39
C TRP A 57 -4.54 -2.74 3.03
N ASN A 58 -5.52 -3.50 2.56
CA ASN A 58 -6.88 -3.41 3.08
C ASN A 58 -6.99 -3.88 4.55
N ASP A 59 -6.24 -4.90 4.95
CA ASP A 59 -6.25 -5.45 6.32
C ASP A 59 -5.72 -4.43 7.37
N THR A 60 -4.91 -3.46 6.94
CA THR A 60 -4.22 -2.48 7.80
C THR A 60 -4.80 -1.08 7.75
N ALA A 61 -5.83 -0.86 6.92
CA ALA A 61 -6.51 0.43 6.84
C ALA A 61 -7.21 0.77 8.16
N SER A 62 -7.17 2.05 8.57
CA SER A 62 -8.00 2.51 9.69
C SER A 62 -9.48 2.41 9.34
N LYS A 63 -10.30 2.22 10.37
CA LYS A 63 -11.76 2.31 10.25
C LYS A 63 -12.22 3.73 9.85
N MET A 64 -11.43 4.75 10.16
CA MET A 64 -11.67 6.12 9.70
C MET A 64 -10.61 6.49 8.64
N PRO A 65 -11.00 6.69 7.36
CA PRO A 65 -10.04 6.96 6.29
C PRO A 65 -9.14 8.20 6.52
N TYR A 66 -9.64 9.20 7.25
CA TYR A 66 -8.86 10.41 7.59
C TYR A 66 -7.71 10.15 8.57
N ASP A 67 -7.70 9.01 9.25
CA ASP A 67 -6.55 8.60 10.09
C ASP A 67 -5.39 8.09 9.23
N ASP A 68 -5.67 7.70 7.99
CA ASP A 68 -4.68 7.11 7.09
C ASP A 68 -4.03 8.16 6.17
N HIS A 69 -4.73 9.27 5.89
CA HIS A 69 -4.22 10.39 5.09
C HIS A 69 -4.91 11.72 5.44
N GLY A 70 -4.26 12.84 5.13
CA GLY A 70 -4.84 14.17 5.33
C GLY A 70 -6.09 14.44 4.49
N MET A 71 -6.97 15.33 4.98
CA MET A 71 -8.00 15.94 4.15
C MET A 71 -7.33 16.87 3.13
N GLN A 72 -7.84 16.90 1.90
CA GLN A 72 -7.55 17.99 0.99
C GLN A 72 -7.99 19.30 1.65
N SER A 73 -7.05 20.18 2.00
CA SER A 73 -7.39 21.58 2.17
C SER A 73 -7.70 22.12 0.78
N VAL A 74 -9.00 22.29 0.51
CA VAL A 74 -9.54 23.12 -0.58
C VAL A 74 -9.02 24.54 -0.49
#